data_AF-A0A7S0NPH7-F1
#
_entry.id   AF-A0A7S0NPH7-F1
#
_cell.length_a   1.000
_cell.length_b   1.000
_cell.length_c   1.000
_cell.angle_alpha   90.00
_cell.angle_beta   90.00
_cell.angle_gamma   90.00
#
_symmetry.space_group_name_H-M   'P 1'
#
loop_
_entity.id
_entity.type
_entity.pdbx_description
1 polymer ?
#
loop_
_entity_poly.entity_id
_entity_poly.type
_entity_poly.pdbx_seq_one_letter_code
_entity_poly.pdbx_strand_id
1 'polypeptide(L)'
;LAAFMRALRPFDGDMTVSQFTHGQSNPTYLLRCGDAYQCVLRKQPHGRILPSAHAIDREYRIMSTLKSRSEVPVPQPLAYCADASVVGTPFFVMEFIVGRVFKE
;
A
#
# COMPACT_ATOMS: atom_id res chain seq x y z
N LEU A 1 -0.09 -7.41 -10.71
CA LEU A 1 -0.36 -7.32 -9.25
C LEU A 1 -0.56 -8.68 -8.54
N ALA A 2 -1.52 -9.54 -8.94
CA ALA A 2 -1.79 -10.78 -8.18
C ALA A 2 -0.57 -11.70 -8.03
N ALA A 3 0.22 -11.88 -9.09
CA ALA A 3 1.47 -12.63 -9.05
C ALA A 3 2.49 -12.02 -8.05
N PHE A 4 2.63 -10.69 -8.04
CA PHE A 4 3.47 -9.98 -7.07
C PHE A 4 3.02 -10.26 -5.63
N MET A 5 1.71 -10.20 -5.38
CA MET A 5 1.16 -10.49 -4.04
C MET A 5 1.38 -11.95 -3.63
N ARG A 6 1.25 -12.91 -4.55
CA ARG A 6 1.54 -14.34 -4.28
C ARG A 6 3.01 -14.59 -3.96
N ALA A 7 3.92 -13.87 -4.62
CA ALA A 7 5.35 -13.94 -4.32
C ALA A 7 5.69 -13.34 -2.94
N LEU A 8 4.99 -12.29 -2.54
CA LEU A 8 5.13 -11.68 -1.21
C LEU A 8 4.58 -12.58 -0.10
N ARG A 9 3.39 -13.16 -0.31
CA ARG A 9 2.75 -14.12 0.58
C ARG A 9 1.85 -15.04 -0.24
N PRO A 10 2.09 -16.35 -0.28
CA PRO A 10 1.19 -17.29 -0.95
C PRO A 10 -0.23 -17.22 -0.35
N PHE A 11 -1.24 -17.28 -1.22
CA PHE A 11 -2.66 -17.36 -0.87
C PHE A 11 -3.39 -18.18 -1.93
N ASP A 12 -4.51 -18.82 -1.59
CA ASP A 12 -5.35 -19.53 -2.55
C ASP A 12 -6.56 -18.68 -2.97
N GLY A 13 -7.19 -19.04 -4.09
CA GLY A 13 -8.36 -18.32 -4.61
C GLY A 13 -8.05 -16.99 -5.28
N ASP A 14 -9.09 -16.20 -5.55
CA ASP A 14 -9.00 -14.96 -6.32
C ASP A 14 -8.52 -13.76 -5.49
N MET A 15 -8.06 -12.73 -6.18
CA MET A 15 -7.72 -11.45 -5.58
C MET A 15 -8.66 -10.36 -6.08
N THR A 16 -9.28 -9.63 -5.15
CA THR A 16 -10.13 -8.47 -5.45
C THR A 16 -9.47 -7.17 -5.01
N VAL A 17 -9.81 -6.08 -5.71
CA VAL A 17 -9.26 -4.75 -5.48
C VAL A 17 -10.40 -3.75 -5.32
N SER A 18 -10.35 -2.90 -4.30
CA SER A 18 -11.33 -1.84 -4.06
C SER A 18 -10.64 -0.54 -3.69
N GLN A 19 -10.99 0.57 -4.32
CA GLN A 19 -10.38 1.86 -4.03
C GLN A 19 -11.01 2.52 -2.79
N PHE A 20 -10.19 3.12 -1.93
CA PHE A 20 -10.70 3.98 -0.87
C PHE A 20 -11.12 5.34 -1.43
N THR A 21 -12.21 5.90 -0.91
CA THR A 21 -12.75 7.19 -1.36
C THR A 21 -11.95 8.41 -0.87
N HIS A 22 -11.13 8.24 0.17
CA HIS A 22 -10.31 9.29 0.77
C HIS A 22 -8.83 9.10 0.40
N GLY A 23 -8.04 10.19 0.43
CA GLY A 23 -6.61 10.14 0.11
C GLY A 23 -6.28 10.31 -1.38
N GLN A 24 -6.92 11.27 -2.04
CA GLN A 24 -6.84 11.47 -3.50
C GLN A 24 -5.43 11.80 -4.02
N SER A 25 -4.54 12.39 -3.21
CA SER A 25 -3.17 12.71 -3.65
C SER A 25 -2.38 11.45 -4.04
N ASN A 26 -2.49 10.36 -3.27
CA ASN A 26 -1.85 9.08 -3.58
C ASN A 26 -2.92 7.99 -3.51
N PRO A 27 -3.43 7.51 -4.66
CA PRO A 27 -4.49 6.51 -4.70
C PRO A 27 -4.18 5.31 -3.80
N THR A 28 -5.15 4.97 -2.96
CA THR A 28 -5.04 3.92 -1.94
C THR A 28 -6.14 2.89 -2.17
N TYR A 29 -5.79 1.61 -2.12
CA TYR A 29 -6.65 0.49 -2.46
C TYR A 29 -6.58 -0.61 -1.40
N LEU A 30 -7.73 -1.20 -1.08
CA LEU A 30 -7.82 -2.45 -0.35
C LEU A 30 -7.63 -3.62 -1.32
N LEU A 31 -6.68 -4.49 -1.02
CA LEU A 31 -6.50 -5.77 -1.68
C LEU A 31 -7.04 -6.86 -0.76
N ARG A 32 -7.94 -7.71 -1.27
CA ARG A 32 -8.33 -8.96 -0.61
C ARG A 32 -7.76 -10.12 -1.43
N CYS A 33 -6.93 -10.94 -0.80
CA CYS A 33 -6.18 -12.01 -1.42
C CYS A 33 -6.67 -13.34 -0.83
N GLY A 34 -7.48 -14.08 -1.59
CA GLY A 34 -8.21 -15.22 -1.06
C GLY A 34 -9.17 -14.82 0.06
N ASP A 35 -9.46 -15.77 0.95
CA ASP A 35 -10.50 -15.59 1.97
C ASP A 35 -10.01 -14.84 3.21
N ALA A 36 -8.72 -14.90 3.53
CA ALA A 36 -8.21 -14.47 4.84
C ALA A 36 -7.22 -13.30 4.79
N TYR A 37 -6.57 -13.03 3.65
CA TYR A 37 -5.48 -12.07 3.62
C TYR A 37 -5.92 -10.73 3.03
N GLN A 38 -5.76 -9.66 3.82
CA GLN A 38 -6.08 -8.30 3.41
C GLN A 38 -4.87 -7.39 3.60
N CYS A 39 -4.65 -6.50 2.65
CA CYS A 39 -3.59 -5.49 2.71
C CYS A 39 -3.99 -4.23 1.96
N VAL A 40 -3.27 -3.14 2.21
CA VAL A 40 -3.49 -1.85 1.56
C VAL A 40 -2.36 -1.58 0.58
N LEU A 41 -2.72 -1.26 -0.65
CA LEU A 41 -1.80 -0.77 -1.66
C LEU A 41 -1.94 0.75 -1.76
N ARG A 42 -0.81 1.46 -1.70
CA ARG A 42 -0.75 2.90 -1.93
C ARG A 42 0.24 3.19 -3.05
N LYS A 43 -0.21 3.92 -4.06
CA LYS A 43 0.58 4.18 -5.27
C LYS A 43 0.63 5.64 -5.63
N GLN A 44 1.60 5.99 -6.46
CA GLN A 44 1.65 7.31 -7.08
C GLN A 44 0.44 7.49 -8.03
N PRO A 45 -0.09 8.72 -8.18
CA PRO A 45 -1.09 9.00 -9.21
C PRO A 45 -0.49 8.81 -10.61
N HIS A 46 -1.34 8.60 -11.61
CA HIS A 46 -0.89 8.56 -13.01
C HIS A 46 -0.57 9.97 -13.51
N GLY A 47 0.26 10.05 -14.55
CA GLY A 47 0.55 11.31 -15.26
C GLY A 47 1.87 11.96 -14.83
N ARG A 48 2.08 13.19 -15.30
CA ARG A 48 3.31 13.94 -15.05
C ARG A 48 3.31 14.47 -13.60
N ILE A 49 4.18 13.90 -12.79
CA ILE A 49 4.36 14.28 -11.40
C ILE A 49 5.45 15.35 -11.29
N LEU A 50 5.22 16.38 -10.50
CA LEU A 50 6.24 17.37 -10.16
C LEU A 50 7.37 16.71 -9.33
N PRO A 51 8.63 17.14 -9.49
CA PRO A 51 9.72 16.67 -8.64
C PRO A 51 9.35 16.76 -7.14
N SER A 52 9.66 15.71 -6.38
CA SER A 52 9.37 15.57 -4.93
C SER A 52 7.89 15.46 -4.52
N ALA A 53 6.94 15.67 -5.43
CA ALA A 53 5.54 15.34 -5.18
C ALA A 53 5.34 13.81 -5.21
N HIS A 54 4.38 13.30 -4.43
CA HIS A 54 4.02 11.87 -4.41
C HIS A 54 5.19 10.92 -4.10
N ALA A 55 6.09 11.34 -3.20
CA ALA A 55 7.24 10.56 -2.74
C ALA A 55 6.81 9.40 -1.81
N ILE A 56 6.08 8.43 -2.35
CA ILE A 56 5.61 7.24 -1.62
C ILE A 56 6.76 6.34 -1.13
N ASP A 57 7.93 6.44 -1.76
CA ASP A 57 9.16 5.77 -1.33
C ASP A 57 9.65 6.34 0.01
N ARG A 58 9.49 7.65 0.21
CA ARG A 58 9.78 8.33 1.48
C ARG A 58 8.76 7.92 2.54
N GLU A 59 7.47 7.86 2.19
CA GLU A 59 6.42 7.35 3.09
C GLU A 59 6.74 5.92 3.57
N TYR A 60 7.07 5.01 2.66
CA TYR A 60 7.46 3.63 2.98
C TYR A 60 8.68 3.57 3.92
N ARG A 61 9.73 4.36 3.63
CA ARG A 61 10.96 4.41 4.45
C ARG A 61 10.70 4.94 5.86
N ILE A 62 9.93 6.02 5.99
CA ILE A 62 9.56 6.58 7.28
C ILE A 62 8.73 5.57 8.08
N MET A 63 7.70 4.97 7.48
CA MET A 63 6.86 3.98 8.16
C MET A 63 7.66 2.75 8.60
N SER A 64 8.58 2.27 7.77
CA SER A 64 9.47 1.15 8.11
C SER A 64 10.40 1.49 9.28
N THR A 65 10.88 2.73 9.33
CA THR A 65 11.73 3.22 10.42
C THR A 65 10.93 3.36 11.71
N LEU A 66 9.73 3.96 11.66
CA LEU A 66 8.84 4.07 12.81
C LEU A 66 8.49 2.69 13.38
N LYS A 67 8.16 1.73 12.51
CA LYS A 67 7.82 0.37 12.90
C LYS A 67 8.98 -0.38 13.58
N SER A 68 10.23 -0.11 13.16
CA SER A 68 11.41 -0.83 13.66
C SER A 68 12.15 -0.12 14.80
N ARG A 69 11.93 1.18 15.00
CA ARG A 69 12.74 2.01 15.92
C ARG A 69 11.93 2.84 16.90
N SER A 70 10.60 2.73 16.92
CA SER A 70 9.75 3.51 17.83
C SER A 70 8.53 2.72 18.29
N GLU A 71 7.86 3.22 19.32
CA GLU A 71 6.59 2.67 19.82
C GLU A 71 5.37 3.30 19.13
N VAL A 72 5.58 4.22 18.17
CA VAL A 72 4.47 4.86 17.44
C VAL A 72 3.72 3.79 16.65
N PRO A 73 2.40 3.62 16.87
CA PRO A 73 1.64 2.60 16.16
C PRO A 73 1.49 2.99 14.70
N VAL A 74 2.14 2.22 13.83
CA VAL A 74 2.00 2.32 12.37
C VAL A 74 1.70 0.95 11.77
N PRO A 75 0.97 0.89 10.63
CA PRO A 75 0.78 -0.37 9.90
C PRO A 75 2.12 -0.96 9.53
N GLN A 76 2.23 -2.30 9.51
CA GLN A 76 3.44 -2.96 9.00
C GLN A 76 3.60 -2.68 7.49
N PRO A 77 4.69 -2.05 7.03
CA PRO A 77 5.03 -2.02 5.61
C PRO A 77 5.45 -3.43 5.18
N LEU A 78 4.90 -3.92 4.08
CA LEU A 78 5.11 -5.28 3.61
C LEU A 78 6.08 -5.33 2.43
N ALA A 79 5.90 -4.44 1.45
CA ALA A 79 6.79 -4.36 0.28
C ALA A 79 6.72 -2.98 -0.38
N TYR A 80 7.83 -2.56 -0.99
CA TYR A 80 7.88 -1.45 -1.93
C TYR A 80 8.27 -1.97 -3.31
N CYS A 81 7.59 -1.48 -4.34
CA CYS A 81 7.85 -1.83 -5.73
C CYS A 81 8.02 -0.55 -6.55
N ALA A 82 9.23 -0.34 -7.05
CA ALA A 82 9.56 0.76 -7.96
C ALA A 82 9.24 0.43 -9.43
N ASP A 83 9.00 -0.84 -9.75
CA ASP A 83 8.69 -1.29 -11.11
C ASP A 83 7.26 -0.90 -11.50
N ALA A 84 7.15 0.16 -12.30
CA ALA A 84 5.89 0.66 -12.82
C ALA A 84 5.17 -0.33 -13.75
N SER A 85 5.83 -1.37 -14.27
CA SER A 85 5.19 -2.37 -15.14
C SER A 85 4.10 -3.18 -14.41
N VAL A 86 4.14 -3.25 -13.08
CA VAL A 86 3.27 -4.11 -12.28
C VAL A 86 1.84 -3.54 -12.11
N VAL A 87 1.72 -2.23 -11.93
CA VAL A 87 0.43 -1.51 -11.73
C VAL A 87 0.38 -0.11 -12.39
N GLY A 88 1.32 0.20 -13.27
CA GLY A 88 1.41 1.46 -14.01
C GLY A 88 2.18 2.58 -13.30
N THR A 89 2.36 2.52 -11.98
CA THR A 89 3.18 3.45 -11.19
C THR A 89 3.84 2.75 -10.01
N PRO A 90 4.93 3.29 -9.44
CA PRO A 90 5.46 2.81 -8.18
C PRO A 90 4.39 2.74 -7.08
N PHE A 91 4.52 1.75 -6.20
CA PHE A 91 3.60 1.52 -5.09
C PHE A 91 4.29 0.87 -3.90
N PHE A 92 3.65 0.93 -2.74
CA PHE A 92 3.97 0.06 -1.62
C PHE A 92 2.70 -0.62 -1.10
N VAL A 93 2.91 -1.74 -0.41
CA VAL A 93 1.89 -2.53 0.25
C VAL A 93 2.16 -2.49 1.74
N MET A 94 1.09 -2.33 2.53
CA MET A 94 1.13 -2.33 3.98
C MET A 94 -0.03 -3.16 4.55
N GLU A 95 0.08 -3.50 5.82
CA GLU A 95 -0.98 -4.15 6.58
C GLU A 95 -2.29 -3.36 6.53
N PHE A 96 -3.41 -4.09 6.41
CA PHE A 96 -4.73 -3.51 6.61
C PHE A 96 -5.10 -3.56 8.10
N ILE A 97 -5.25 -2.39 8.72
CA ILE A 97 -5.65 -2.26 10.11
C ILE A 97 -7.17 -2.06 10.18
N VAL A 98 -7.87 -3.02 10.78
CA VAL A 98 -9.30 -2.88 11.10
C VAL A 98 -9.43 -1.96 12.30
N GLY A 99 -10.14 -0.85 12.14
CA GLY A 99 -10.30 0.12 13.20
C GLY A 99 -11.33 1.18 12.87
N ARG A 100 -11.47 2.13 13.80
CA ARG A 100 -12.36 3.29 13.66
C ARG A 100 -11.50 4.52 13.43
N VAL A 101 -11.84 5.30 12.41
CA VAL A 101 -11.28 6.63 12.19
C VAL A 101 -12.22 7.63 12.84
N PHE A 102 -11.76 8.26 13.92
CA PHE A 102 -12.49 9.36 14.54
C PHE A 102 -12.18 10.64 13.76
N LYS A 103 -13.22 11.27 13.23
CA LYS A 103 -13.14 12.60 12.61
C LYS A 103 -13.64 13.61 13.65
N GLU A 104 -13.09 14.82 13.61
CA GLU A 104 -13.60 15.96 14.39
C GLU A 104 -15.06 16.28 14.03
#